data_AF-A0A7C9AWS4-F1
#
_entry.id   AF-A0A7C9AWS4-F1
#
_cell.length_a   1.000
_cell.length_b   1.000
_cell.length_c   1.000
_cell.angle_alpha   90.00
_cell.angle_beta   90.00
_cell.angle_gamma   90.00
#
_symmetry.space_group_name_H-M   'P 1'
#
loop_
_entity.id
_entity.type
_entity.pdbx_description
1 polymer ?
#
loop_
_entity_poly.entity_id
_entity_poly.type
_entity_poly.pdbx_seq_one_letter_code
_entity_poly.pdbx_strand_id
1 'polypeptide(L)'
;MSPQVEGASTNLSDPSQNRGLKWWLKIGIYIVFVLLGQSVAILLGRLYYDKGGKSKWLATLIQLVGFPVILPLYYILPVRKNQMDCLPKTHPLKAASAYIFLGLCTTAVCMLYSIGLMYLPVSTFSLICASQLAFNALFSFFLNSQTFTPYIVNSLVLLTISSTLLVFSPSGSRSKGASKSNYNIGFICTIANAAGYGLQLSLTQLTFNRILKRDSFKAILDMIVYPSIAASFAALVGLFASGEWWTLKGEMDCFGLGKVSYLMTLLWIALSWQLFAVGLLGLIVNVSSLFSNVIATFGLPIMPVLAVVFFHDSMDGIKVVAMLLAIWGFVSYAYHQYLDHHKAQTTSATTM
;
A
#
# COMPACT_ATOMS: atom_id res chain seq x y z
N MET A 1 66.73 15.41 22.58
CA MET A 1 66.24 14.21 23.26
C MET A 1 64.72 14.21 23.16
N SER A 2 64.16 13.53 22.16
CA SER A 2 62.75 13.11 22.12
C SER A 2 62.51 12.10 23.27
N PRO A 3 61.33 12.09 23.92
CA PRO A 3 60.15 11.33 23.43
C PRO A 3 58.81 12.00 23.88
N GLN A 4 57.59 11.58 23.55
CA GLN A 4 57.01 10.69 22.55
C GLN A 4 55.56 11.19 22.38
N VAL A 5 55.07 11.13 21.16
CA VAL A 5 53.66 11.32 20.81
C VAL A 5 52.93 10.04 21.16
N GLU A 6 51.92 10.10 22.02
CA GLU A 6 50.97 9.01 22.22
C GLU A 6 49.60 9.45 21.66
N GLY A 7 49.24 8.82 20.54
CA GLY A 7 48.02 9.12 19.80
C GLY A 7 46.80 8.55 20.51
N ALA A 8 45.91 9.44 20.96
CA ALA A 8 44.51 9.10 21.16
C ALA A 8 43.76 9.44 19.86
N SER A 9 43.67 8.47 18.96
CA SER A 9 42.73 8.51 17.83
C SER A 9 41.30 8.32 18.35
N THR A 10 40.75 9.36 18.98
CA THR A 10 39.30 9.46 19.15
C THR A 10 38.69 9.59 17.76
N ASN A 11 38.11 8.50 17.27
CA ASN A 11 37.21 8.48 16.12
C ASN A 11 36.04 9.45 16.37
N LEU A 12 36.25 10.74 16.12
CA LEU A 12 35.18 11.71 16.00
C LEU A 12 34.44 11.37 14.71
N SER A 13 33.43 10.51 14.81
CA SER A 13 32.46 10.32 13.74
C SER A 13 31.89 11.69 13.38
N ASP A 14 32.11 12.13 12.15
CA ASP A 14 31.70 13.44 11.66
C ASP A 14 30.19 13.65 11.93
N PRO A 15 29.78 14.73 12.63
CA PRO A 15 28.37 14.99 12.93
C PRO A 15 27.50 15.11 11.68
N SER A 16 28.08 15.37 10.49
CA SER A 16 27.39 15.30 9.20
C SER A 16 27.08 13.86 8.77
N GLN A 17 28.04 12.94 8.93
CA GLN A 17 27.90 11.51 8.64
C GLN A 17 26.92 10.82 9.60
N ASN A 18 26.92 11.22 10.87
CA ASN A 18 26.02 10.67 11.89
C ASN A 18 24.56 11.14 11.69
N ARG A 19 24.34 12.33 11.11
CA ARG A 19 23.00 12.77 10.65
C ARG A 19 22.52 11.97 9.45
N GLY A 20 23.40 11.69 8.49
CA GLY A 20 23.12 10.85 7.33
C GLY A 20 22.71 9.43 7.74
N LEU A 21 23.47 8.80 8.64
CA LEU A 21 23.17 7.46 9.14
C LEU A 21 21.82 7.39 9.86
N LYS A 22 21.51 8.35 10.74
CA LYS A 22 20.21 8.43 11.44
C LYS A 22 19.04 8.59 10.47
N TRP A 23 19.22 9.36 9.39
CA TRP A 23 18.21 9.54 8.35
C TRP A 23 17.98 8.24 7.56
N TRP A 24 19.05 7.55 7.13
CA TRP A 24 18.95 6.26 6.46
C TRP A 24 18.33 5.17 7.34
N LEU A 25 18.68 5.14 8.62
CA LEU A 25 18.09 4.22 9.59
C LEU A 25 16.58 4.47 9.75
N LYS A 26 16.17 5.75 9.82
CA LYS A 26 14.76 6.14 9.86
C LYS A 26 14.00 5.68 8.60
N ILE A 27 14.58 5.84 7.42
CA ILE A 27 13.99 5.35 6.16
C ILE A 27 13.90 3.83 6.16
N GLY A 28 14.96 3.14 6.60
CA GLY A 28 14.98 1.69 6.72
C GLY A 28 13.85 1.17 7.61
N ILE A 29 13.60 1.81 8.74
CA ILE A 29 12.46 1.46 9.63
C ILE A 29 11.12 1.61 8.89
N TYR A 30 10.91 2.70 8.14
CA TYR A 30 9.66 2.87 7.40
C TYR A 30 9.49 1.85 6.27
N ILE A 31 10.56 1.50 5.55
CA ILE A 31 10.52 0.42 4.54
C ILE A 31 10.11 -0.90 5.21
N VAL A 32 10.72 -1.23 6.36
CA VAL A 32 10.37 -2.43 7.12
C VAL A 32 8.91 -2.41 7.55
N PHE A 33 8.38 -1.27 8.01
CA PHE A 33 6.96 -1.13 8.38
C PHE A 33 6.02 -1.36 7.20
N VAL A 34 6.35 -0.83 6.02
CA VAL A 34 5.58 -1.06 4.79
C VAL A 34 5.59 -2.54 4.42
N LEU A 35 6.78 -3.14 4.29
CA LEU A 35 6.91 -4.52 3.84
C LEU A 35 6.31 -5.50 4.85
N LEU A 36 6.64 -5.39 6.13
CA LEU A 36 6.09 -6.28 7.16
C LEU A 36 4.58 -6.07 7.35
N GLY A 37 4.11 -4.81 7.43
CA GLY A 37 2.70 -4.51 7.63
C GLY A 37 1.83 -5.10 6.53
N GLN A 38 2.20 -4.90 5.26
CA GLN A 38 1.48 -5.46 4.12
C GLN A 38 1.54 -7.00 4.11
N SER A 39 2.71 -7.58 4.38
CA SER A 39 2.89 -9.04 4.36
C SER A 39 2.03 -9.73 5.42
N VAL A 40 2.13 -9.26 6.66
CA VAL A 40 1.39 -9.82 7.80
C VAL A 40 -0.10 -9.63 7.58
N ALA A 41 -0.54 -8.46 7.10
CA ALA A 41 -1.94 -8.19 6.81
C ALA A 41 -2.52 -9.13 5.74
N ILE A 42 -1.80 -9.39 4.64
CA ILE A 42 -2.22 -10.32 3.59
C ILE A 42 -2.32 -11.75 4.15
N LEU A 43 -1.30 -12.23 4.85
CA LEU A 43 -1.25 -13.58 5.37
C LEU A 43 -2.35 -13.82 6.41
N LEU A 44 -2.57 -12.88 7.34
CA LEU A 44 -3.64 -13.00 8.32
C LEU A 44 -5.03 -12.85 7.69
N GLY A 45 -5.19 -11.99 6.68
CA GLY A 45 -6.42 -11.88 5.91
C GLY A 45 -6.76 -13.20 5.23
N ARG A 46 -5.75 -13.90 4.69
CA ARG A 46 -5.94 -15.25 4.14
C ARG A 46 -6.28 -16.26 5.23
N LEU A 47 -5.57 -16.24 6.34
CA LEU A 47 -5.83 -17.12 7.49
C LEU A 47 -7.27 -16.99 7.98
N TYR A 48 -7.79 -15.76 8.05
CA TYR A 48 -9.18 -15.50 8.41
C TYR A 48 -10.16 -16.25 7.50
N TYR A 49 -10.00 -16.15 6.18
CA TYR A 49 -10.87 -16.87 5.24
C TYR A 49 -10.67 -18.39 5.29
N ASP A 50 -9.43 -18.87 5.37
CA ASP A 50 -9.12 -20.32 5.41
C ASP A 50 -9.61 -21.00 6.68
N LYS A 51 -9.78 -20.24 7.79
CA LYS A 51 -10.25 -20.77 9.08
C LYS A 51 -11.73 -20.54 9.34
N GLY A 52 -12.50 -20.13 8.33
CA GLY A 52 -13.96 -20.08 8.38
C GLY A 52 -14.56 -18.68 8.45
N GLY A 53 -13.74 -17.62 8.32
CA GLY A 53 -14.23 -16.26 8.09
C GLY A 53 -14.99 -16.16 6.77
N LYS A 54 -16.15 -15.53 6.78
CA LYS A 54 -17.07 -15.41 5.64
C LYS A 54 -17.48 -13.97 5.38
N SER A 55 -17.46 -13.12 6.40
CA SER A 55 -17.84 -11.72 6.26
C SER A 55 -16.82 -10.96 5.41
N LYS A 56 -17.30 -10.42 4.29
CA LYS A 56 -16.52 -9.58 3.36
C LYS A 56 -16.46 -8.15 3.89
N TRP A 57 -17.57 -7.66 4.43
CA TRP A 57 -17.63 -6.31 4.98
C TRP A 57 -16.83 -6.15 6.26
N LEU A 58 -16.74 -7.19 7.09
CA LEU A 58 -15.87 -7.15 8.27
C LEU A 58 -14.40 -7.07 7.87
N ALA A 59 -13.96 -7.91 6.92
CA ALA A 59 -12.60 -7.86 6.41
C ALA A 59 -12.26 -6.50 5.76
N THR A 60 -13.22 -5.88 5.07
CA THR A 60 -13.11 -4.53 4.52
C THR A 60 -13.02 -3.48 5.61
N LEU A 61 -13.86 -3.56 6.64
CA LEU A 61 -13.87 -2.63 7.76
C LEU A 61 -12.55 -2.67 8.54
N ILE A 62 -12.00 -3.85 8.79
CA ILE A 62 -10.77 -4.04 9.57
C ILE A 62 -9.55 -3.42 8.89
N GLN A 63 -9.51 -3.40 7.55
CA GLN A 63 -8.47 -2.68 6.79
C GLN A 63 -8.45 -1.18 7.10
N LEU A 64 -9.60 -0.60 7.45
CA LEU A 64 -9.82 0.85 7.53
C LEU A 64 -9.92 1.37 8.96
N VAL A 65 -10.53 0.60 9.86
CA VAL A 65 -10.92 1.02 11.21
C VAL A 65 -9.73 1.38 12.11
N GLY A 66 -8.51 0.96 11.74
CA GLY A 66 -7.31 1.26 12.51
C GLY A 66 -6.80 2.70 12.38
N PHE A 67 -7.39 3.54 11.51
CA PHE A 67 -6.94 4.91 11.29
C PHE A 67 -6.70 5.77 12.56
N PRO A 68 -7.36 5.54 13.73
CA PRO A 68 -7.08 6.31 14.94
C PRO A 68 -5.62 6.20 15.41
N VAL A 69 -4.88 5.15 15.04
CA VAL A 69 -3.44 4.99 15.34
C VAL A 69 -2.60 6.13 14.76
N ILE A 70 -3.09 6.78 13.70
CA ILE A 70 -2.42 7.90 13.02
C ILE A 70 -2.67 9.24 13.75
N LEU A 71 -3.73 9.35 14.57
CA LEU A 71 -4.11 10.59 15.25
C LEU A 71 -3.03 11.18 16.18
N PRO A 72 -2.26 10.40 16.96
CA PRO A 72 -1.17 10.94 17.78
C PRO A 72 -0.14 11.75 16.98
N LEU A 73 0.02 11.50 15.67
CA LEU A 73 0.95 12.25 14.81
C LEU A 73 0.54 13.72 14.65
N TYR A 74 -0.74 14.08 14.86
CA TYR A 74 -1.17 15.48 14.89
C TYR A 74 -0.58 16.25 16.08
N TYR A 75 -0.28 15.57 17.19
CA TYR A 75 0.18 16.18 18.43
C TYR A 75 1.71 16.16 18.58
N ILE A 76 2.36 15.12 18.05
CA ILE A 76 3.81 14.92 18.21
C ILE A 76 4.63 15.82 17.28
N LEU A 77 4.10 16.16 16.09
CA LEU A 77 4.86 16.95 15.13
C LEU A 77 4.53 18.44 15.24
N PRO A 78 5.55 19.31 15.36
CA PRO A 78 5.32 20.74 15.42
C PRO A 78 4.70 21.20 14.10
N VAL A 79 3.47 21.70 14.17
CA VAL A 79 2.89 22.51 13.10
C VAL A 79 3.80 23.73 12.96
N ARG A 80 4.62 23.76 11.89
CA ARG A 80 5.42 24.95 11.59
C ARG A 80 4.44 26.09 11.33
N LYS A 81 4.31 27.00 12.29
CA LYS A 81 3.43 28.19 12.28
C LYS A 81 3.81 29.22 11.21
N ASN A 82 4.67 28.88 10.26
CA ASN A 82 5.17 29.85 9.29
C ASN A 82 4.34 29.78 8.02
N GLN A 83 3.70 30.91 7.71
CA GLN A 83 2.90 31.23 6.52
C GLN A 83 1.46 30.67 6.50
N MET A 84 0.63 31.08 7.45
CA MET A 84 -0.82 30.84 7.38
C MET A 84 -1.60 31.97 6.67
N ASP A 85 -0.93 33.06 6.27
CA ASP A 85 -1.60 34.29 5.81
C ASP A 85 -1.60 34.54 4.29
N CYS A 86 -0.96 33.71 3.45
CA CYS A 86 -0.87 33.96 2.00
C CYS A 86 -1.42 32.85 1.07
N LEU A 87 -1.96 31.75 1.58
CA LEU A 87 -2.52 30.70 0.71
C LEU A 87 -4.04 30.86 0.54
N PRO A 88 -4.59 30.74 -0.69
CA PRO A 88 -6.02 30.80 -0.91
C PRO A 88 -6.74 29.75 -0.03
N LYS A 89 -7.71 30.20 0.77
CA LYS A 89 -8.52 29.32 1.61
C LYS A 89 -9.33 28.39 0.70
N THR A 90 -8.97 27.12 0.64
CA THR A 90 -9.81 26.09 0.00
C THR A 90 -11.19 26.11 0.66
N HIS A 91 -12.24 26.16 -0.16
CA HIS A 91 -13.61 26.17 0.35
C HIS A 91 -13.89 24.86 1.11
N PRO A 92 -14.30 24.90 2.40
CA PRO A 92 -14.36 23.71 3.26
C PRO A 92 -15.28 22.61 2.70
N LEU A 93 -16.38 23.00 2.04
CA LEU A 93 -17.29 22.07 1.37
C LEU A 93 -16.64 21.31 0.20
N LYS A 94 -15.74 21.96 -0.56
CA LYS A 94 -15.04 21.30 -1.68
C LYS A 94 -14.04 20.27 -1.16
N ALA A 95 -13.33 20.58 -0.07
CA ALA A 95 -12.42 19.64 0.58
C ALA A 95 -13.18 18.46 1.21
N ALA A 96 -14.26 18.73 1.94
CA ALA A 96 -15.11 17.69 2.53
C ALA A 96 -15.69 16.74 1.47
N SER A 97 -16.20 17.29 0.36
CA SER A 97 -16.68 16.51 -0.78
C SER A 97 -15.58 15.60 -1.35
N ALA A 98 -14.37 16.12 -1.55
CA ALA A 98 -13.25 15.34 -2.05
C ALA A 98 -12.85 14.21 -1.08
N TYR A 99 -12.83 14.48 0.23
CA TYR A 99 -12.50 13.46 1.23
C TYR A 99 -13.54 12.35 1.30
N ILE A 100 -14.83 12.71 1.26
CA ILE A 100 -15.92 11.73 1.23
C ILE A 100 -15.81 10.86 -0.02
N PHE A 101 -15.60 11.48 -1.19
CA PHE A 101 -15.43 10.75 -2.44
C PHE A 101 -14.24 9.79 -2.39
N LEU A 102 -13.07 10.25 -1.93
CA LEU A 102 -11.89 9.40 -1.77
C LEU A 102 -12.13 8.26 -0.77
N GLY A 103 -12.84 8.52 0.33
CA GLY A 103 -13.19 7.49 1.31
C GLY A 103 -14.14 6.43 0.76
N LEU A 104 -15.13 6.83 -0.03
CA LEU A 104 -16.03 5.91 -0.73
C LEU A 104 -15.28 5.05 -1.75
N CYS A 105 -14.39 5.65 -2.55
CA CYS A 105 -13.51 4.91 -3.45
C CYS A 105 -12.63 3.92 -2.68
N THR A 106 -12.04 4.34 -1.56
CA THR A 106 -11.21 3.48 -0.70
C THR A 106 -12.00 2.28 -0.20
N THR A 107 -13.25 2.49 0.24
CA THR A 107 -14.13 1.40 0.68
C THR A 107 -14.40 0.40 -0.44
N ALA A 108 -14.68 0.88 -1.65
CA ALA A 108 -14.90 0.02 -2.80
C ALA A 108 -13.65 -0.80 -3.15
N VAL A 109 -12.46 -0.17 -3.14
CA VAL A 109 -11.17 -0.85 -3.36
C VAL A 109 -10.93 -1.92 -2.28
N CYS A 110 -11.07 -1.59 -0.99
CA CYS A 110 -10.92 -2.55 0.10
C CYS A 110 -11.96 -3.69 0.04
N MET A 111 -13.17 -3.44 -0.47
CA MET A 111 -14.16 -4.49 -0.69
C MET A 111 -13.76 -5.45 -1.80
N LEU A 112 -13.27 -4.92 -2.93
CA LEU A 112 -12.74 -5.72 -4.02
C LEU A 112 -11.50 -6.53 -3.57
N TYR A 113 -10.66 -5.93 -2.74
CA TYR A 113 -9.52 -6.59 -2.09
C TYR A 113 -9.98 -7.79 -1.24
N SER A 114 -10.93 -7.59 -0.32
CA SER A 114 -11.49 -8.64 0.54
C SER A 114 -12.06 -9.81 -0.27
N ILE A 115 -12.82 -9.51 -1.32
CA ILE A 115 -13.40 -10.52 -2.21
C ILE A 115 -12.30 -11.27 -2.99
N GLY A 116 -11.29 -10.56 -3.49
CA GLY A 116 -10.15 -11.16 -4.17
C GLY A 116 -9.41 -12.15 -3.27
N LEU A 117 -9.06 -11.72 -2.06
CA LEU A 117 -8.31 -12.53 -1.09
C LEU A 117 -9.10 -13.74 -0.58
N MET A 118 -10.43 -13.62 -0.50
CA MET A 118 -11.33 -14.72 -0.13
C MET A 118 -11.27 -15.86 -1.15
N TYR A 119 -11.32 -15.54 -2.45
CA TYR A 119 -11.48 -16.54 -3.50
C TYR A 119 -10.18 -16.97 -4.19
N LEU A 120 -9.11 -16.18 -4.12
CA LEU A 120 -7.83 -16.51 -4.74
C LEU A 120 -6.80 -16.97 -3.71
N PRO A 121 -5.90 -17.90 -4.10
CA PRO A 121 -4.66 -18.15 -3.38
C PRO A 121 -3.84 -16.86 -3.27
N VAL A 122 -3.10 -16.70 -2.17
CA VAL A 122 -2.33 -15.47 -1.89
C VAL A 122 -1.32 -15.21 -3.01
N SER A 123 -0.67 -16.26 -3.50
CA SER A 123 0.29 -16.18 -4.61
C SER A 123 -0.32 -15.57 -5.88
N THR A 124 -1.52 -16.01 -6.29
CA THR A 124 -2.21 -15.47 -7.46
C THR A 124 -2.71 -14.05 -7.20
N PHE A 125 -3.30 -13.83 -6.03
CA PHE A 125 -3.82 -12.52 -5.61
C PHE A 125 -2.74 -11.43 -5.65
N SER A 126 -1.57 -11.69 -5.05
CA SER A 126 -0.49 -10.71 -4.96
C SER A 126 0.16 -10.41 -6.31
N LEU A 127 0.29 -11.41 -7.19
CA LEU A 127 0.83 -11.20 -8.53
C LEU A 127 -0.11 -10.37 -9.41
N ILE A 128 -1.42 -10.54 -9.28
CA ILE A 128 -2.38 -9.65 -9.96
C ILE A 128 -2.29 -8.25 -9.37
N CYS A 129 -2.23 -8.11 -8.04
CA CYS A 129 -2.08 -6.80 -7.39
C CYS A 129 -0.79 -6.08 -7.81
N ALA A 130 0.27 -6.79 -8.22
CA ALA A 130 1.49 -6.17 -8.74
C ALA A 130 1.23 -5.26 -9.96
N SER A 131 0.17 -5.52 -10.73
CA SER A 131 -0.28 -4.63 -11.83
C SER A 131 -0.79 -3.26 -11.37
N GLN A 132 -0.97 -3.02 -10.07
CA GLN A 132 -1.40 -1.71 -9.56
C GLN A 132 -0.44 -0.58 -9.95
N LEU A 133 0.86 -0.87 -10.09
CA LEU A 133 1.85 0.11 -10.55
C LEU A 133 1.61 0.52 -12.00
N ALA A 134 1.27 -0.46 -12.84
CA ALA A 134 0.92 -0.26 -14.24
C ALA A 134 -0.33 0.63 -14.36
N PHE A 135 -1.39 0.31 -13.62
CA PHE A 135 -2.58 1.16 -13.56
C PHE A 135 -2.30 2.55 -13.00
N ASN A 136 -1.47 2.66 -11.95
CA ASN A 136 -1.11 3.95 -11.38
C ASN A 136 -0.38 4.84 -12.41
N ALA A 137 0.59 4.29 -13.14
CA ALA A 137 1.30 5.02 -14.20
C ALA A 137 0.33 5.48 -15.30
N LEU A 138 -0.60 4.59 -15.71
CA LEU A 138 -1.64 4.90 -16.69
C LEU A 138 -2.54 6.05 -16.23
N PHE A 139 -3.11 5.97 -15.03
CA PHE A 139 -3.98 7.02 -14.50
C PHE A 139 -3.22 8.31 -14.19
N SER A 140 -1.97 8.23 -13.76
CA SER A 140 -1.13 9.42 -13.52
C SER A 140 -0.79 10.16 -14.81
N PHE A 141 -0.63 9.45 -15.93
CA PHE A 141 -0.51 10.10 -17.25
C PHE A 141 -1.78 10.89 -17.60
N PHE A 142 -2.97 10.28 -17.47
CA PHE A 142 -4.22 10.94 -17.85
C PHE A 142 -4.64 12.06 -16.89
N LEU A 143 -4.50 11.86 -15.59
CA LEU A 143 -5.04 12.76 -14.56
C LEU A 143 -4.02 13.79 -14.06
N ASN A 144 -2.76 13.39 -13.95
CA ASN A 144 -1.68 14.21 -13.40
C ASN A 144 -0.68 14.70 -14.46
N SER A 145 -0.93 14.38 -15.75
CA SER A 145 -0.07 14.75 -16.87
C SER A 145 1.39 14.29 -16.70
N GLN A 146 1.60 13.13 -16.06
CA GLN A 146 2.91 12.51 -15.96
C GLN A 146 3.41 12.14 -17.36
N THR A 147 4.67 12.37 -17.69
CA THR A 147 5.24 12.00 -18.99
C THR A 147 5.60 10.52 -19.04
N PHE A 148 5.20 9.82 -20.11
CA PHE A 148 5.64 8.44 -20.34
C PHE A 148 7.05 8.41 -20.92
N THR A 149 7.95 7.72 -20.23
CA THR A 149 9.27 7.39 -20.76
C THR A 149 9.32 5.92 -21.20
N PRO A 150 10.29 5.53 -22.04
CA PRO A 150 10.44 4.14 -22.49
C PRO A 150 10.51 3.14 -21.33
N TYR A 151 11.07 3.53 -20.19
CA TYR A 151 11.16 2.69 -19.01
C TYR A 151 9.80 2.46 -18.32
N ILE A 152 8.95 3.49 -18.24
CA ILE A 152 7.57 3.34 -17.72
C ILE A 152 6.77 2.44 -18.67
N VAL A 153 6.91 2.62 -19.98
CA VAL A 153 6.27 1.76 -20.99
C VAL A 153 6.75 0.32 -20.86
N ASN A 154 8.06 0.09 -20.70
CA ASN A 154 8.62 -1.25 -20.48
C ASN A 154 8.05 -1.89 -19.21
N SER A 155 8.01 -1.16 -18.10
CA SER A 155 7.39 -1.65 -16.86
C SER A 155 5.91 -1.99 -17.06
N LEU A 156 5.17 -1.15 -17.81
CA LEU A 156 3.75 -1.34 -18.07
C LEU A 156 3.51 -2.64 -18.86
N VAL A 157 4.31 -2.87 -19.90
CA VAL A 157 4.26 -4.09 -20.71
C VAL A 157 4.58 -5.32 -19.85
N LEU A 158 5.68 -5.31 -19.10
CA LEU A 158 6.10 -6.44 -18.25
C LEU A 158 5.05 -6.82 -17.20
N LEU A 159 4.49 -5.83 -16.49
CA LEU A 159 3.46 -6.06 -15.46
C LEU A 159 2.13 -6.54 -16.06
N THR A 160 1.79 -6.08 -17.26
CA THR A 160 0.60 -6.53 -18.00
C THR A 160 0.77 -7.98 -18.45
N ILE A 161 1.94 -8.33 -19.01
CA ILE A 161 2.26 -9.71 -19.41
C ILE A 161 2.26 -10.63 -18.19
N SER A 162 2.89 -10.22 -17.08
CA SER A 162 2.89 -10.95 -15.81
C SER A 162 1.47 -11.30 -15.36
N SER A 163 0.55 -10.34 -15.39
CA SER A 163 -0.84 -10.55 -14.97
C SER A 163 -1.64 -11.39 -15.96
N THR A 164 -1.38 -11.20 -17.26
CA THR A 164 -2.05 -11.94 -18.35
C THR A 164 -1.65 -13.41 -18.36
N LEU A 165 -0.39 -13.73 -18.07
CA LEU A 165 0.08 -15.11 -17.92
C LEU A 165 -0.71 -15.90 -16.86
N LEU A 166 -1.18 -15.21 -15.80
CA LEU A 166 -1.98 -15.83 -14.75
C LEU A 166 -3.41 -16.14 -15.19
N VAL A 167 -3.95 -15.40 -16.18
CA VAL A 167 -5.25 -15.70 -16.80
C VAL A 167 -5.20 -17.05 -17.52
N PHE A 168 -4.09 -17.32 -18.21
CA PHE A 168 -3.90 -18.50 -19.05
C PHE A 168 -3.24 -19.68 -18.33
N SER A 169 -2.95 -19.54 -17.03
CA SER A 169 -2.38 -20.62 -16.25
C SER A 169 -3.36 -21.80 -16.15
N PRO A 170 -2.92 -23.04 -16.45
CA PRO A 170 -3.79 -24.20 -16.38
C PRO A 170 -4.33 -24.35 -14.97
N SER A 171 -5.55 -24.86 -14.89
CA SER A 171 -6.43 -24.94 -13.73
C SER A 171 -5.92 -25.72 -12.49
N GLY A 172 -4.63 -26.05 -12.42
CA GLY A 172 -4.00 -26.80 -11.33
C GLY A 172 -3.91 -26.02 -10.01
N SER A 173 -3.94 -24.68 -10.03
CA SER A 173 -3.84 -23.84 -8.84
C SER A 173 -5.19 -23.37 -8.28
N ARG A 174 -6.24 -24.19 -8.42
CA ARG A 174 -7.56 -23.88 -7.84
C ARG A 174 -7.51 -24.12 -6.33
N SER A 175 -7.95 -23.14 -5.55
CA SER A 175 -8.21 -23.33 -4.11
C SER A 175 -9.09 -24.58 -3.92
N LYS A 176 -8.66 -25.49 -3.04
CA LYS A 176 -9.41 -26.70 -2.69
C LYS A 176 -10.78 -26.29 -2.13
N GLY A 177 -11.81 -26.34 -2.97
CA GLY A 177 -13.21 -26.11 -2.59
C GLY A 177 -13.91 -24.91 -3.23
N ALA A 178 -13.24 -24.06 -4.00
CA ALA A 178 -13.90 -22.94 -4.70
C ALA A 178 -14.47 -23.38 -6.06
N SER A 179 -15.74 -23.06 -6.31
CA SER A 179 -16.36 -23.26 -7.64
C SER A 179 -15.62 -22.41 -8.68
N LYS A 180 -15.64 -22.84 -9.95
CA LYS A 180 -15.04 -22.08 -11.07
C LYS A 180 -15.58 -20.64 -11.14
N SER A 181 -16.85 -20.44 -10.76
CA SER A 181 -17.48 -19.12 -10.67
C SER A 181 -16.81 -18.23 -9.60
N ASN A 182 -16.61 -18.75 -8.39
CA ASN A 182 -16.00 -18.00 -7.29
C ASN A 182 -14.56 -17.55 -7.62
N TYR A 183 -13.79 -18.43 -8.26
CA TYR A 183 -12.44 -18.07 -8.71
C TYR A 183 -12.46 -16.92 -9.73
N ASN A 184 -13.35 -16.97 -10.72
CA ASN A 184 -13.49 -15.90 -11.71
C ASN A 184 -13.90 -14.57 -11.08
N ILE A 185 -14.83 -14.61 -10.11
CA ILE A 185 -15.25 -13.42 -9.35
C ILE A 185 -14.04 -12.83 -8.61
N GLY A 186 -13.29 -13.65 -7.88
CA GLY A 186 -12.10 -13.18 -7.18
C GLY A 186 -11.05 -12.60 -8.11
N PHE A 187 -10.87 -13.18 -9.30
CA PHE A 187 -9.89 -12.73 -10.28
C PHE A 187 -10.26 -11.34 -10.83
N ILE A 188 -11.52 -11.17 -11.26
CA ILE A 188 -12.06 -9.90 -11.73
C ILE A 188 -11.99 -8.84 -10.62
N CYS A 189 -12.38 -9.19 -9.39
CA CYS A 189 -12.29 -8.29 -8.24
C CYS A 189 -10.84 -7.89 -7.94
N THR A 190 -9.86 -8.78 -8.10
CA THR A 190 -8.45 -8.47 -7.85
C THR A 190 -7.88 -7.52 -8.90
N ILE A 191 -8.24 -7.69 -10.19
CA ILE A 191 -7.88 -6.73 -11.25
C ILE A 191 -8.54 -5.38 -10.98
N ALA A 192 -9.84 -5.37 -10.67
CA ALA A 192 -10.56 -4.15 -10.37
C ALA A 192 -10.00 -3.44 -9.14
N ASN A 193 -9.56 -4.20 -8.12
CA ASN A 193 -8.84 -3.67 -6.97
C ASN A 193 -7.51 -3.02 -7.38
N ALA A 194 -6.68 -3.69 -8.18
CA ALA A 194 -5.40 -3.14 -8.63
C ALA A 194 -5.57 -1.85 -9.45
N ALA A 195 -6.58 -1.82 -10.34
CA ALA A 195 -6.93 -0.63 -11.10
C ALA A 195 -7.47 0.49 -10.20
N GLY A 196 -8.38 0.15 -9.27
CA GLY A 196 -8.96 1.09 -8.32
C GLY A 196 -7.92 1.69 -7.39
N TYR A 197 -6.93 0.91 -6.93
CA TYR A 197 -5.82 1.40 -6.11
C TYR A 197 -4.92 2.36 -6.89
N GLY A 198 -4.55 2.02 -8.13
CA GLY A 198 -3.79 2.93 -9.00
C GLY A 198 -4.53 4.24 -9.30
N LEU A 199 -5.85 4.16 -9.50
CA LEU A 199 -6.71 5.33 -9.67
C LEU A 199 -6.76 6.17 -8.39
N GLN A 200 -6.90 5.53 -7.22
CA GLN A 200 -6.95 6.19 -5.92
C GLN A 200 -5.67 6.97 -5.64
N LEU A 201 -4.49 6.41 -5.95
CA LEU A 201 -3.21 7.13 -5.85
C LEU A 201 -3.20 8.38 -6.74
N SER A 202 -3.63 8.23 -7.99
CA SER A 202 -3.67 9.33 -8.96
C SER A 202 -4.65 10.44 -8.54
N LEU A 203 -5.84 10.07 -8.05
CA LEU A 203 -6.84 10.99 -7.52
C LEU A 203 -6.35 11.71 -6.26
N THR A 204 -5.68 11.02 -5.35
CA THR A 204 -5.11 11.61 -4.14
C THR A 204 -4.09 12.69 -4.51
N GLN A 205 -3.20 12.40 -5.46
CA GLN A 205 -2.24 13.37 -5.98
C GLN A 205 -2.92 14.57 -6.67
N LEU A 206 -3.96 14.32 -7.47
CA LEU A 206 -4.74 15.38 -8.13
C LEU A 206 -5.42 16.29 -7.11
N THR A 207 -6.08 15.72 -6.10
CA THR A 207 -6.74 16.47 -5.03
C THR A 207 -5.74 17.28 -4.23
N PHE A 208 -4.56 16.74 -3.96
CA PHE A 208 -3.50 17.48 -3.28
C PHE A 208 -3.05 18.70 -4.09
N ASN A 209 -2.76 18.49 -5.38
CA ASN A 209 -2.24 19.53 -6.28
C ASN A 209 -3.28 20.58 -6.68
N ARG A 210 -4.53 20.19 -6.95
CA ARG A 210 -5.57 21.10 -7.47
C ARG A 210 -6.47 21.69 -6.39
N ILE A 211 -6.80 20.92 -5.35
CA ILE A 211 -7.82 21.30 -4.35
C ILE A 211 -7.16 21.85 -3.09
N LEU A 212 -6.19 21.13 -2.53
CA LEU A 212 -5.54 21.56 -1.30
C LEU A 212 -4.47 22.63 -1.53
N LYS A 213 -3.64 22.50 -2.57
CA LYS A 213 -2.53 23.42 -2.89
C LYS A 213 -1.66 23.73 -1.66
N ARG A 214 -1.55 22.80 -0.71
CA ARG A 214 -0.91 22.97 0.59
C ARG A 214 0.14 21.90 0.79
N ASP A 215 1.41 22.27 0.72
CA ASP A 215 2.54 21.36 0.95
C ASP A 215 2.84 21.15 2.45
N SER A 216 1.80 21.22 3.30
CA SER A 216 1.96 21.08 4.74
C SER A 216 1.78 19.63 5.18
N PHE A 217 2.58 19.18 6.14
CA PHE A 217 2.43 17.86 6.78
C PHE A 217 1.00 17.63 7.32
N LYS A 218 0.37 18.69 7.85
CA LYS A 218 -1.03 18.66 8.29
C LYS A 218 -1.99 18.33 7.14
N ALA A 219 -1.78 18.90 5.95
CA ALA A 219 -2.60 18.61 4.77
C ALA A 219 -2.44 17.15 4.31
N ILE A 220 -1.24 16.57 4.44
CA ILE A 220 -0.99 15.16 4.15
C ILE A 220 -1.73 14.28 5.16
N LEU A 221 -1.66 14.59 6.46
CA LEU A 221 -2.42 13.88 7.49
C LEU A 221 -3.94 13.98 7.27
N ASP A 222 -4.44 15.18 6.95
CA ASP A 222 -5.85 15.41 6.65
C ASP A 222 -6.32 14.54 5.46
N MET A 223 -5.48 14.42 4.43
CA MET A 223 -5.71 13.58 3.24
C MET A 223 -5.66 12.07 3.51
N ILE A 224 -5.20 11.64 4.68
CA ILE A 224 -5.23 10.24 5.11
C ILE A 224 -6.40 10.01 6.07
N VAL A 225 -6.53 10.87 7.09
CA VAL A 225 -7.48 10.69 8.19
C VAL A 225 -8.92 10.91 7.74
N TYR A 226 -9.22 12.00 7.03
CA TYR A 226 -10.61 12.28 6.64
C TYR A 226 -11.18 11.26 5.66
N PRO A 227 -10.47 10.85 4.59
CA PRO A 227 -10.93 9.74 3.76
C PRO A 227 -11.08 8.43 4.53
N SER A 228 -10.17 8.12 5.48
CA SER A 228 -10.26 6.90 6.29
C SER A 228 -11.48 6.89 7.22
N ILE A 229 -11.86 8.04 7.78
CA ILE A 229 -13.11 8.19 8.56
C ILE A 229 -14.32 7.89 7.67
N ALA A 230 -14.40 8.55 6.51
CA ALA A 230 -15.49 8.33 5.56
C ALA A 230 -15.54 6.88 5.09
N ALA A 231 -14.39 6.27 4.84
CA ALA A 231 -14.28 4.89 4.41
C ALA A 231 -14.72 3.90 5.50
N SER A 232 -14.28 4.12 6.75
CA SER A 232 -14.67 3.29 7.89
C SER A 232 -16.19 3.36 8.13
N PHE A 233 -16.78 4.56 8.02
CA PHE A 233 -18.23 4.72 8.14
C PHE A 233 -18.97 4.02 7.01
N ALA A 234 -18.52 4.16 5.76
CA ALA A 234 -19.12 3.48 4.61
C ALA A 234 -19.02 1.96 4.72
N ALA A 235 -17.88 1.43 5.14
CA ALA A 235 -17.68 -0.01 5.38
C ALA A 235 -18.59 -0.52 6.52
N LEU A 236 -18.75 0.26 7.59
CA LEU A 236 -19.64 -0.05 8.70
C LEU A 236 -21.11 -0.08 8.25
N VAL A 237 -21.55 0.91 7.47
CA VAL A 237 -22.89 0.92 6.85
C VAL A 237 -23.08 -0.31 5.96
N GLY A 238 -22.08 -0.67 5.15
CA GLY A 238 -22.12 -1.88 4.33
C GLY A 238 -22.23 -3.18 5.16
N LEU A 239 -21.52 -3.26 6.28
CA LEU A 239 -21.60 -4.40 7.22
C LEU A 239 -23.00 -4.56 7.80
N PHE A 240 -23.64 -3.46 8.21
CA PHE A 240 -25.00 -3.50 8.74
C PHE A 240 -26.05 -3.75 7.64
N ALA A 241 -25.95 -3.05 6.50
CA ALA A 241 -26.89 -3.16 5.40
C ALA A 241 -26.88 -4.54 4.73
N SER A 242 -25.73 -5.24 4.73
CA SER A 242 -25.62 -6.61 4.20
C SER A 242 -26.16 -7.68 5.15
N GLY A 243 -26.45 -7.33 6.41
CA GLY A 243 -26.86 -8.30 7.43
C GLY A 243 -25.74 -9.20 7.94
N GLU A 244 -24.50 -9.07 7.45
CA GLU A 244 -23.34 -9.86 7.88
C GLU A 244 -23.05 -9.69 9.37
N TRP A 245 -23.42 -8.55 9.98
CA TRP A 245 -23.33 -8.35 11.43
C TRP A 245 -24.00 -9.45 12.26
N TRP A 246 -25.15 -9.98 11.82
CA TRP A 246 -25.88 -11.02 12.55
C TRP A 246 -25.17 -12.37 12.53
N THR A 247 -24.37 -12.64 11.51
CA THR A 247 -23.67 -13.93 11.36
C THR A 247 -22.31 -13.95 12.03
N LEU A 248 -21.75 -12.79 12.44
CA LEU A 248 -20.42 -12.68 13.03
C LEU A 248 -20.24 -13.52 14.30
N LYS A 249 -21.26 -13.58 15.16
CA LYS A 249 -21.18 -14.40 16.39
C LYS A 249 -21.04 -15.89 16.04
N GLY A 250 -21.84 -16.38 15.10
CA GLY A 250 -21.75 -17.76 14.62
C GLY A 250 -20.46 -18.04 13.86
N GLU A 251 -19.95 -17.05 13.12
CA GLU A 251 -18.65 -17.14 12.45
C GLU A 251 -17.50 -17.29 13.45
N MET A 252 -17.47 -16.45 14.48
CA MET A 252 -16.48 -16.50 15.56
C MET A 252 -16.56 -17.82 16.34
N ASP A 253 -17.77 -18.31 16.61
CA ASP A 253 -17.99 -19.57 17.34
C ASP A 253 -17.51 -20.79 16.55
N CYS A 254 -17.64 -20.75 15.21
CA CYS A 254 -17.23 -21.82 14.30
C CYS A 254 -15.82 -21.64 13.72
N PHE A 255 -15.06 -20.63 14.16
CA PHE A 255 -13.73 -20.35 13.64
C PHE A 255 -12.77 -21.49 14.00
N GLY A 256 -12.07 -22.04 13.01
CA GLY A 256 -11.31 -23.29 13.17
C GLY A 256 -10.14 -23.23 14.16
N LEU A 257 -9.70 -22.02 14.55
CA LEU A 257 -8.67 -21.80 15.58
C LEU A 257 -9.23 -21.33 16.93
N GLY A 258 -10.56 -21.27 17.07
CA GLY A 258 -11.25 -20.78 18.25
C GLY A 258 -11.47 -19.26 18.30
N LYS A 259 -12.32 -18.83 19.24
CA LYS A 259 -12.80 -17.44 19.35
C LYS A 259 -11.70 -16.41 19.64
N VAL A 260 -10.75 -16.76 20.50
CA VAL A 260 -9.62 -15.87 20.84
C VAL A 260 -8.75 -15.65 19.62
N SER A 261 -8.45 -16.72 18.88
CA SER A 261 -7.68 -16.64 17.64
C SER A 261 -8.38 -15.80 16.58
N TYR A 262 -9.70 -15.91 16.45
CA TYR A 262 -10.51 -15.05 15.57
C TYR A 262 -10.27 -13.57 15.88
N LEU A 263 -10.49 -13.15 17.13
CA LEU A 263 -10.32 -11.77 17.56
C LEU A 263 -8.86 -11.29 17.39
N MET A 264 -7.90 -12.14 17.74
CA MET A 264 -6.47 -11.83 17.56
C MET A 264 -6.10 -11.68 16.09
N THR A 265 -6.63 -12.51 15.19
CA THR A 265 -6.43 -12.38 13.75
C THR A 265 -6.96 -11.04 13.26
N LEU A 266 -8.20 -10.67 13.59
CA LEU A 266 -8.78 -9.38 13.19
C LEU A 266 -7.99 -8.18 13.73
N LEU A 267 -7.58 -8.24 15.00
CA LEU A 267 -6.79 -7.20 15.65
C LEU A 267 -5.43 -7.02 14.94
N TRP A 268 -4.71 -8.11 14.70
CA TRP A 268 -3.41 -8.05 14.05
C TRP A 268 -3.51 -7.63 12.58
N ILE A 269 -4.59 -7.97 11.87
CA ILE A 269 -4.85 -7.42 10.53
C ILE A 269 -4.96 -5.89 10.61
N ALA A 270 -5.81 -5.36 11.50
CA ALA A 270 -5.97 -3.92 11.66
C ALA A 270 -4.62 -3.25 11.98
N LEU A 271 -3.89 -3.75 12.99
CA LEU A 271 -2.59 -3.21 13.38
C LEU A 271 -1.56 -3.26 12.25
N SER A 272 -1.54 -4.34 11.46
CA SER A 272 -0.60 -4.49 10.35
C SER A 272 -0.89 -3.50 9.21
N TRP A 273 -2.17 -3.26 8.90
CA TRP A 273 -2.55 -2.22 7.95
C TRP A 273 -2.20 -0.81 8.45
N GLN A 274 -2.29 -0.56 9.76
CA GLN A 274 -1.84 0.72 10.31
C GLN A 274 -0.33 0.87 10.30
N LEU A 275 0.41 -0.20 10.60
CA LEU A 275 1.87 -0.19 10.48
C LEU A 275 2.30 0.12 9.04
N PHE A 276 1.63 -0.50 8.06
CA PHE A 276 1.81 -0.19 6.65
C PHE A 276 1.50 1.29 6.34
N ALA A 277 0.38 1.83 6.82
CA ALA A 277 0.00 3.22 6.60
C ALA A 277 1.01 4.21 7.21
N VAL A 278 1.50 3.95 8.42
CA VAL A 278 2.53 4.76 9.09
C VAL A 278 3.84 4.69 8.32
N GLY A 279 4.25 3.51 7.85
CA GLY A 279 5.43 3.33 7.01
C GLY A 279 5.32 4.13 5.70
N LEU A 280 4.19 4.01 4.99
CA LEU A 280 3.91 4.74 3.76
C LEU A 280 3.99 6.26 3.98
N LEU A 281 3.32 6.77 5.03
CA LEU A 281 3.32 8.18 5.39
C LEU A 281 4.74 8.67 5.74
N GLY A 282 5.50 7.87 6.48
CA GLY A 282 6.89 8.14 6.80
C GLY A 282 7.75 8.29 5.55
N LEU A 283 7.58 7.40 4.56
CA LEU A 283 8.29 7.49 3.28
C LEU A 283 7.83 8.67 2.42
N ILE A 284 6.52 8.97 2.38
CA ILE A 284 5.98 10.13 1.65
C ILE A 284 6.63 11.42 2.14
N VAL A 285 6.74 11.58 3.46
CA VAL A 285 7.18 12.83 4.08
C VAL A 285 8.71 12.98 4.09
N ASN A 286 9.45 11.88 4.26
CA ASN A 286 10.92 11.94 4.34
C ASN A 286 11.62 11.70 3.00
N VAL A 287 10.94 11.14 2.00
CA VAL A 287 11.50 10.81 0.69
C VAL A 287 10.62 11.34 -0.44
N SER A 288 9.52 10.66 -0.76
CA SER A 288 8.52 11.09 -1.75
C SER A 288 7.34 10.10 -1.80
N SER A 289 6.21 10.55 -2.35
CA SER A 289 5.06 9.67 -2.62
C SER A 289 5.35 8.59 -3.65
N LEU A 290 6.16 8.92 -4.66
CA LEU A 290 6.58 7.99 -5.69
C LEU A 290 7.42 6.85 -5.13
N PHE A 291 8.45 7.17 -4.32
CA PHE A 291 9.30 6.17 -3.68
C PHE A 291 8.49 5.26 -2.76
N SER A 292 7.60 5.85 -1.96
CA SER A 292 6.70 5.11 -1.06
C SER A 292 5.85 4.07 -1.80
N ASN A 293 5.27 4.46 -2.94
CA ASN A 293 4.48 3.57 -3.79
C ASN A 293 5.32 2.43 -4.41
N VAL A 294 6.55 2.73 -4.84
CA VAL A 294 7.49 1.71 -5.34
C VAL A 294 7.79 0.68 -4.26
N ILE A 295 8.12 1.11 -3.03
CA ILE A 295 8.42 0.20 -1.92
C ILE A 295 7.22 -0.67 -1.56
N ALA A 296 6.02 -0.10 -1.46
CA ALA A 296 4.80 -0.86 -1.19
C ALA A 296 4.52 -1.92 -2.27
N THR A 297 4.71 -1.55 -3.53
CA THR A 297 4.45 -2.49 -4.63
C THR A 297 5.54 -3.55 -4.75
N PHE A 298 6.78 -3.26 -4.37
CA PHE A 298 7.87 -4.24 -4.29
C PHE A 298 7.61 -5.35 -3.26
N GLY A 299 6.76 -5.10 -2.25
CA GLY A 299 6.31 -6.13 -1.33
C GLY A 299 5.46 -7.22 -2.01
N LEU A 300 4.79 -6.93 -3.12
CA LEU A 300 3.83 -7.85 -3.74
C LEU A 300 4.46 -9.08 -4.42
N PRO A 301 5.60 -8.99 -5.14
CA PRO A 301 6.30 -10.18 -5.65
C PRO A 301 6.97 -11.05 -4.59
N ILE A 302 7.15 -10.56 -3.36
CA ILE A 302 7.66 -11.36 -2.24
C ILE A 302 6.55 -12.27 -1.70
N MET A 303 5.28 -11.85 -1.82
CA MET A 303 4.13 -12.56 -1.25
C MET A 303 3.92 -13.97 -1.77
N PRO A 304 4.11 -14.30 -3.07
CA PRO A 304 4.03 -15.66 -3.55
C PRO A 304 4.98 -16.62 -2.82
N VAL A 305 6.21 -16.17 -2.49
CA VAL A 305 7.17 -16.98 -1.73
C VAL A 305 6.65 -17.25 -0.32
N LEU A 306 6.17 -16.20 0.37
CA LEU A 306 5.58 -16.37 1.70
C LEU A 306 4.31 -17.24 1.67
N ALA A 307 3.49 -17.12 0.63
CA ALA A 307 2.30 -17.93 0.44
C ALA A 307 2.63 -19.42 0.31
N VAL A 308 3.70 -19.76 -0.42
CA VAL A 308 4.19 -21.15 -0.51
C VAL A 308 4.63 -21.65 0.87
N VAL A 309 5.35 -20.84 1.65
CA VAL A 309 5.84 -21.24 2.97
C VAL A 309 4.72 -21.43 3.99
N PHE A 310 3.78 -20.49 4.07
CA PHE A 310 2.73 -20.50 5.12
C PHE A 310 1.47 -21.26 4.73
N PHE A 311 1.07 -21.20 3.46
CA PHE A 311 -0.19 -21.77 2.98
C PHE A 311 0.01 -22.98 2.06
N HIS A 312 1.26 -23.33 1.73
CA HIS A 312 1.57 -24.39 0.76
C HIS A 312 0.86 -24.16 -0.58
N ASP A 313 0.74 -22.88 -0.98
CA ASP A 313 0.20 -22.47 -2.27
C ASP A 313 0.95 -23.17 -3.41
N SER A 314 0.23 -23.63 -4.43
CA SER A 314 0.89 -24.21 -5.61
C SER A 314 1.63 -23.13 -6.39
N MET A 315 2.92 -23.37 -6.65
CA MET A 315 3.79 -22.45 -7.39
C MET A 315 4.20 -23.09 -8.71
N ASP A 316 3.30 -23.00 -9.69
CA ASP A 316 3.54 -23.54 -11.03
C ASP A 316 4.56 -22.68 -11.79
N GLY A 317 5.20 -23.25 -12.82
CA GLY A 317 6.21 -22.54 -13.62
C GLY A 317 5.73 -21.19 -14.18
N ILE A 318 4.44 -21.07 -14.51
CA ILE A 318 3.86 -19.82 -14.99
C ILE A 318 3.80 -18.74 -13.88
N LYS A 319 3.48 -19.11 -12.64
CA LYS A 319 3.52 -18.18 -11.50
C LYS A 319 4.93 -17.70 -11.22
N VAL A 320 5.93 -18.58 -11.36
CA VAL A 320 7.35 -18.23 -11.23
C VAL A 320 7.75 -17.23 -12.31
N VAL A 321 7.41 -17.49 -13.58
CA VAL A 321 7.70 -16.55 -14.68
C VAL A 321 6.98 -15.21 -14.48
N ALA A 322 5.71 -15.22 -14.07
CA ALA A 322 4.96 -14.01 -13.74
C ALA A 322 5.64 -13.22 -12.62
N MET A 323 6.08 -13.88 -11.54
CA MET A 323 6.82 -13.26 -10.45
C MET A 323 8.11 -12.59 -10.93
N LEU A 324 8.91 -13.27 -11.77
CA LEU A 324 10.16 -12.72 -12.32
C LEU A 324 9.90 -11.50 -13.22
N LEU A 325 8.87 -11.57 -14.08
CA LEU A 325 8.45 -10.44 -14.92
C LEU A 325 7.95 -9.27 -14.08
N ALA A 326 7.23 -9.53 -12.98
CA ALA A 326 6.80 -8.50 -12.06
C ALA A 326 8.01 -7.81 -11.43
N ILE A 327 8.97 -8.56 -10.89
CA ILE A 327 10.22 -8.03 -10.32
C ILE A 327 10.97 -7.17 -11.34
N TRP A 328 11.10 -7.64 -12.58
CA TRP A 328 11.76 -6.85 -13.64
C TRP A 328 10.97 -5.57 -13.98
N GLY A 329 9.64 -5.65 -14.06
CA GLY A 329 8.78 -4.47 -14.21
C GLY A 329 9.06 -3.43 -13.12
N PHE A 330 9.12 -3.87 -11.86
CA PHE A 330 9.43 -2.99 -10.72
C PHE A 330 10.80 -2.34 -10.82
N VAL A 331 11.84 -3.13 -11.10
CA VAL A 331 13.21 -2.62 -11.22
C VAL A 331 13.30 -1.57 -12.33
N SER A 332 12.64 -1.81 -13.47
CA SER A 332 12.59 -0.86 -14.60
C SER A 332 11.94 0.47 -14.20
N TYR A 333 10.82 0.40 -13.47
CA TYR A 333 10.11 1.60 -13.01
C TYR A 333 10.91 2.37 -11.95
N ALA A 334 11.49 1.68 -10.97
CA ALA A 334 12.31 2.28 -9.92
C ALA A 334 13.56 2.95 -10.50
N TYR A 335 14.23 2.29 -11.46
CA TYR A 335 15.41 2.83 -12.12
C TYR A 335 15.11 4.13 -12.90
N HIS A 336 13.96 4.18 -13.57
CA HIS A 336 13.53 5.41 -14.24
C HIS A 336 13.35 6.57 -13.26
N GLN A 337 12.71 6.33 -12.11
CA GLN A 337 12.52 7.36 -11.10
C GLN A 337 13.85 7.89 -10.55
N TYR A 338 14.83 7.00 -10.37
CA TYR A 338 16.18 7.40 -9.98
C TYR A 338 16.79 8.36 -11.02
N LEU A 339 16.67 8.04 -12.31
CA LEU A 339 17.18 8.90 -13.39
C LEU A 339 16.50 10.28 -13.44
N ASP A 340 15.18 10.33 -13.29
CA ASP A 340 14.43 11.60 -13.30
C ASP A 340 14.80 12.49 -12.12
N HIS A 341 14.95 11.90 -10.93
CA HIS A 341 15.38 12.64 -9.73
C HIS A 341 16.81 13.20 -9.90
N HIS A 342 17.71 12.45 -10.53
CA HIS A 342 19.08 12.88 -10.78
C HIS A 342 19.14 13.99 -11.86
N LYS A 343 18.33 13.89 -12.92
CA LYS A 343 18.22 14.95 -13.93
C LYS A 343 17.69 16.26 -13.33
N ALA A 344 16.66 16.21 -12.50
CA ALA A 344 16.11 17.40 -11.83
C ALA A 344 17.14 18.12 -10.93
N GLN A 345 18.00 17.37 -10.22
CA GLN A 345 19.11 17.92 -9.42
C GLN A 345 20.22 18.53 -10.28
N THR A 346 20.52 17.92 -11.43
CA THR A 346 21.57 18.42 -12.33
C THR A 346 21.12 19.71 -13.02
N THR A 347 19.86 19.79 -13.47
CA THR A 347 19.31 21.00 -14.11
C THR A 347 19.23 22.18 -13.14
N SER A 348 18.85 21.93 -11.88
CA SER A 348 18.80 22.98 -10.85
C SER A 348 20.19 23.48 -10.43
N ALA A 349 21.21 22.62 -10.44
CA ALA A 349 22.61 23.02 -10.22
C ALA A 349 23.24 23.76 -11.41
N THR A 350 22.67 23.64 -12.62
CA THR A 350 23.15 24.33 -13.83
C THR A 350 22.42 25.66 -14.07
N THR A 351 21.32 25.92 -13.34
CA THR A 351 20.53 27.17 -13.41
C THR A 351 20.71 28.08 -12.20
N MET A 352 21.52 27.66 -11.22
CA MET A 352 22.16 28.54 -10.22
C MET A 352 23.56 28.88 -10.68
#